data_AF-A0A7J3XGA9-F1
#
_entry.id   AF-A0A7J3XGA9-F1
#
_cell.length_a   1.000
_cell.length_b   1.000
_cell.length_c   1.000
_cell.angle_alpha   90.00
_cell.angle_beta   90.00
_cell.angle_gamma   90.00
#
_symmetry.space_group_name_H-M   'P 1'
#
loop_
_entity.id
_entity.type
_entity.pdbx_description
1 polymer ?
#
loop_
_entity_poly.entity_id
_entity_poly.type
_entity_poly.pdbx_seq_one_letter_code
_entity_poly.pdbx_strand_id
1 'polypeptide(L)'
;MYSYIKPGAPHRFSARFKYIEDYLLTLTSSLDIYGQAYEAGLGISSGRETLLTIGLGRVVQAALARSHKRLGSRARQSVNLVFIPVTVSVACSLKQQNFVGSFKRMVRSLLQVDDPKDTVALFEGLRMYCGEGPVLAERGLTQSRLISERITVGELLELLSPRVRELGFLTRKLNTVLEVGFSIKTFLEKGLELNDVLVRAYVELAKVEVGEPFSGLKEVEQRVLYEIDRELIKRGRDLSYLVVPLALALLLSYYI
;
A
#
# COMPACT_ATOMS: atom_id res chain seq x y z
N MET A 1 -23.89 18.35 20.08
CA MET A 1 -22.71 17.48 19.91
C MET A 1 -22.54 17.25 18.42
N TYR A 2 -21.76 18.09 17.74
CA TYR A 2 -21.53 18.02 16.29
C TYR A 2 -20.36 17.06 16.04
N SER A 3 -20.56 15.98 15.28
CA SER A 3 -19.46 15.06 14.97
C SER A 3 -18.45 15.79 14.07
N TYR A 4 -17.19 15.82 14.51
CA TYR A 4 -16.09 16.39 13.77
C TYR A 4 -16.02 15.80 12.37
N ILE A 5 -15.70 16.70 11.45
CA ILE A 5 -15.37 16.43 10.09
C ILE A 5 -13.94 15.89 10.07
N LYS A 6 -13.79 14.63 9.67
CA LYS A 6 -12.54 13.87 9.77
C LYS A 6 -11.86 13.80 8.40
N PRO A 7 -10.68 14.39 8.22
CA PRO A 7 -9.82 14.07 7.10
C PRO A 7 -9.48 12.57 7.12
N GLY A 8 -9.98 11.84 6.13
CA GLY A 8 -9.78 10.40 5.99
C GLY A 8 -10.82 9.48 6.65
N ALA A 9 -11.84 9.99 7.37
CA ALA A 9 -12.96 9.14 7.80
C ALA A 9 -14.23 9.42 6.98
N PRO A 10 -15.02 8.37 6.66
CA PRO A 10 -16.20 8.47 5.81
C PRO A 10 -17.38 9.05 6.56
N HIS A 11 -17.33 10.33 6.89
CA HIS A 11 -18.55 11.15 6.92
C HIS A 11 -18.23 12.51 6.26
N ARG A 12 -18.23 12.45 4.92
CA ARG A 12 -18.47 13.52 3.94
C ARG A 12 -17.53 14.74 3.95
N PHE A 13 -16.25 14.58 3.63
CA PHE A 13 -15.41 15.74 3.20
C PHE A 13 -14.91 15.72 1.76
N SER A 14 -14.92 14.55 1.11
CA SER A 14 -14.91 14.50 -0.35
C SER A 14 -16.24 13.92 -0.82
N ALA A 15 -16.87 14.56 -1.80
CA ALA A 15 -17.98 13.94 -2.54
C ALA A 15 -17.52 12.69 -3.34
N ARG A 16 -16.20 12.41 -3.38
CA ARG A 16 -15.56 11.40 -4.22
C ARG A 16 -15.04 10.16 -3.47
N PHE A 17 -14.83 10.21 -2.15
CA PHE A 17 -14.57 9.00 -1.33
C PHE A 17 -15.87 8.20 -1.16
N LYS A 18 -16.48 7.83 -2.29
CA LYS A 18 -17.77 7.16 -2.37
C LYS A 18 -17.68 5.68 -1.96
N TYR A 19 -16.46 5.19 -1.69
CA TYR A 19 -16.13 3.78 -1.61
C TYR A 19 -14.91 3.48 -0.71
N ILE A 20 -14.76 4.15 0.44
CA ILE A 20 -13.66 3.78 1.36
C ILE A 20 -13.84 2.34 1.86
N GLU A 21 -15.09 1.91 1.98
CA GLU A 21 -15.51 0.56 2.28
C GLU A 21 -14.96 -0.43 1.26
N ASP A 22 -14.70 -0.04 0.01
CA ASP A 22 -14.14 -0.94 -0.99
C ASP A 22 -12.68 -1.33 -0.64
N TYR A 23 -11.91 -0.46 0.01
CA TYR A 23 -10.57 -0.81 0.50
C TYR A 23 -10.66 -1.88 1.60
N LEU A 24 -11.56 -1.67 2.57
CA LEU A 24 -11.80 -2.62 3.66
C LEU A 24 -12.38 -3.94 3.15
N LEU A 25 -13.35 -3.88 2.24
CA LEU A 25 -13.94 -5.06 1.60
C LEU A 25 -12.88 -5.82 0.81
N THR A 26 -11.98 -5.13 0.11
CA THR A 26 -10.88 -5.78 -0.62
C THR A 26 -9.96 -6.53 0.32
N LEU A 27 -9.52 -5.90 1.41
CA LEU A 27 -8.70 -6.55 2.42
C LEU A 27 -9.42 -7.74 3.05
N THR A 28 -10.65 -7.54 3.51
CA THR A 28 -11.44 -8.57 4.20
C THR A 28 -11.87 -9.72 3.28
N SER A 29 -11.91 -9.50 1.96
CA SER A 29 -12.24 -10.53 0.99
C SER A 29 -11.17 -11.63 0.85
N SER A 30 -9.93 -11.33 1.27
CA SER A 30 -8.75 -12.17 1.06
C SER A 30 -8.01 -12.49 2.38
N LEU A 31 -8.70 -12.43 3.53
CA LEU A 31 -8.11 -12.61 4.87
C LEU A 31 -7.39 -13.95 5.03
N ASP A 32 -7.92 -15.02 4.44
CA ASP A 32 -7.30 -16.34 4.43
C ASP A 32 -5.92 -16.31 3.76
N ILE A 33 -5.77 -15.51 2.70
CA ILE A 33 -4.50 -15.35 1.99
C ILE A 33 -3.54 -14.45 2.77
N TYR A 34 -4.05 -13.42 3.47
CA TYR A 34 -3.24 -12.67 4.44
C TYR A 34 -2.74 -13.54 5.59
N GLY A 35 -3.55 -14.49 6.08
CA GLY A 35 -3.13 -15.49 7.06
C GLY A 35 -1.99 -16.36 6.53
N GLN A 36 -2.09 -16.84 5.29
CA GLN A 36 -1.02 -17.61 4.64
C GLN A 36 0.26 -16.78 4.48
N ALA A 37 0.15 -15.52 4.05
CA ALA A 37 1.27 -14.60 3.93
C ALA A 37 1.95 -14.34 5.30
N TYR A 38 1.16 -14.24 6.37
CA TYR A 38 1.67 -14.07 7.72
C TYR A 38 2.43 -15.31 8.19
N GLU A 39 1.85 -16.50 8.04
CA GLU A 39 2.51 -17.78 8.38
C GLU A 39 3.80 -17.98 7.59
N ALA A 40 3.82 -17.62 6.30
CA ALA A 40 5.01 -17.67 5.48
C ALA A 40 6.14 -16.78 6.02
N GLY A 41 5.80 -15.55 6.44
CA GLY A 41 6.76 -14.65 7.09
C GLY A 41 7.33 -15.22 8.39
N LEU A 42 6.49 -15.86 9.22
CA LEU A 42 6.96 -16.59 10.41
C LEU A 42 7.84 -17.79 10.04
N GLY A 43 7.49 -18.50 8.96
CA GLY A 43 8.25 -19.59 8.35
C GLY A 43 9.67 -19.17 8.02
N ILE A 44 9.84 -18.05 7.31
CA ILE A 44 11.15 -17.47 6.99
C ILE A 44 11.95 -17.16 8.27
N SER A 45 11.34 -16.46 9.23
CA SER A 45 12.03 -16.10 10.48
C SER A 45 12.50 -17.32 11.27
N SER A 46 11.83 -18.47 11.11
CA SER A 46 12.19 -19.74 11.75
C SER A 46 13.11 -20.63 10.90
N GLY A 47 13.46 -20.22 9.67
CA GLY A 47 14.24 -21.01 8.72
C GLY A 47 13.48 -22.20 8.10
N ARG A 48 12.15 -22.29 8.32
CA ARG A 48 11.30 -23.33 7.72
C ARG A 48 10.95 -23.05 6.26
N GLU A 49 10.97 -21.77 5.89
CA GLU A 49 10.71 -21.31 4.52
C GLU A 49 11.84 -20.41 4.03
N THR A 50 11.94 -20.28 2.72
CA THR A 50 12.87 -19.36 2.04
C THR A 50 12.08 -18.37 1.20
N LEU A 51 12.72 -17.28 0.77
CA LEU A 51 12.08 -16.29 -0.12
C LEU A 51 11.56 -16.91 -1.42
N LEU A 52 12.27 -17.91 -1.96
CA LEU A 52 11.90 -18.61 -3.18
C LEU A 52 10.67 -19.51 -3.00
N THR A 53 10.51 -20.15 -1.83
CA THR A 53 9.43 -21.11 -1.60
C THR A 53 8.07 -20.46 -1.43
N ILE A 54 8.02 -19.19 -1.04
CA ILE A 54 6.76 -18.47 -0.78
C ILE A 54 5.97 -18.24 -2.08
N GLY A 55 6.68 -17.89 -3.16
CA GLY A 55 6.04 -17.45 -4.40
C GLY A 55 5.15 -16.23 -4.16
N LEU A 56 5.76 -15.08 -3.83
CA LEU A 56 5.05 -13.84 -3.54
C LEU A 56 4.05 -13.47 -4.64
N GLY A 57 4.47 -13.48 -5.90
CA GLY A 57 3.65 -13.21 -7.07
C GLY A 57 2.45 -14.14 -7.19
N ARG A 58 2.60 -15.44 -6.89
CA ARG A 58 1.48 -16.39 -6.82
C ARG A 58 0.52 -16.08 -5.68
N VAL A 59 1.03 -15.77 -4.49
CA VAL A 59 0.20 -15.38 -3.32
C VAL A 59 -0.58 -14.10 -3.62
N VAL A 60 0.08 -13.11 -4.21
CA VAL A 60 -0.56 -11.86 -4.64
C VAL A 60 -1.61 -12.14 -5.71
N GLN A 61 -1.28 -12.90 -6.75
CA GLN A 61 -2.23 -13.29 -7.81
C GLN A 61 -3.48 -13.97 -7.22
N ALA A 62 -3.32 -14.86 -6.25
CA ALA A 62 -4.44 -15.50 -5.58
C ALA A 62 -5.35 -14.49 -4.88
N ALA A 63 -4.79 -13.48 -4.19
CA ALA A 63 -5.57 -12.42 -3.55
C ALA A 63 -6.26 -11.48 -4.55
N LEU A 64 -5.58 -11.17 -5.66
CA LEU A 64 -6.19 -10.42 -6.76
C LEU A 64 -7.40 -11.16 -7.32
N ALA A 65 -7.25 -12.45 -7.61
CA ALA A 65 -8.33 -13.31 -8.09
C ALA A 65 -9.48 -13.41 -7.07
N ARG A 66 -9.15 -13.59 -5.78
CA ARG A 66 -10.13 -13.76 -4.69
C ARG A 66 -10.98 -12.51 -4.49
N SER A 67 -10.34 -11.35 -4.39
CA SER A 67 -11.01 -10.07 -4.24
C SER A 67 -11.80 -9.69 -5.50
N HIS A 68 -11.27 -9.93 -6.69
CA HIS A 68 -11.98 -9.70 -7.95
C HIS A 68 -13.22 -10.59 -8.05
N LYS A 69 -13.13 -11.87 -7.72
CA LYS A 69 -14.27 -12.79 -7.72
C LYS A 69 -15.40 -12.31 -6.79
N ARG A 70 -15.06 -11.68 -5.66
CA ARG A 70 -16.05 -11.25 -4.66
C ARG A 70 -16.61 -9.85 -4.92
N LEU A 71 -15.80 -8.93 -5.43
CA LEU A 71 -16.13 -7.50 -5.52
C LEU A 71 -16.16 -6.97 -6.96
N GLY A 72 -15.66 -7.73 -7.93
CA GLY A 72 -15.56 -7.31 -9.33
C GLY A 72 -14.73 -6.03 -9.47
N SER A 73 -15.27 -5.05 -10.21
CA SER A 73 -14.65 -3.74 -10.45
C SER A 73 -14.53 -2.87 -9.19
N ARG A 74 -15.19 -3.23 -8.09
CA ARG A 74 -15.05 -2.54 -6.80
C ARG A 74 -13.79 -2.93 -6.04
N ALA A 75 -13.09 -4.01 -6.45
CA ALA A 75 -11.86 -4.43 -5.78
C ALA A 75 -10.76 -3.36 -5.94
N ARG A 76 -10.27 -2.82 -4.82
CA ARG A 76 -9.13 -1.90 -4.75
C ARG A 76 -7.84 -2.70 -4.75
N GLN A 77 -7.49 -3.26 -5.90
CA GLN A 77 -6.40 -4.23 -6.02
C GLN A 77 -5.03 -3.74 -5.52
N SER A 78 -4.79 -2.42 -5.53
CA SER A 78 -3.60 -1.81 -4.94
C SER A 78 -3.41 -2.18 -3.46
N VAL A 79 -4.49 -2.47 -2.72
CA VAL A 79 -4.43 -2.99 -1.35
C VAL A 79 -3.67 -4.31 -1.29
N ASN A 80 -4.03 -5.29 -2.12
CA ASN A 80 -3.40 -6.62 -2.09
C ASN A 80 -1.96 -6.57 -2.62
N LEU A 81 -1.69 -5.73 -3.62
CA LEU A 81 -0.34 -5.51 -4.15
C LEU A 81 0.61 -4.92 -3.09
N VAL A 82 0.10 -4.10 -2.17
CA VAL A 82 0.91 -3.47 -1.11
C VAL A 82 0.96 -4.33 0.15
N PHE A 83 -0.20 -4.74 0.67
CA PHE A 83 -0.28 -5.30 2.01
C PHE A 83 0.21 -6.75 2.08
N ILE A 84 0.14 -7.56 1.01
CA ILE A 84 0.67 -8.93 1.08
C ILE A 84 2.20 -8.94 1.29
N PRO A 85 3.02 -8.24 0.48
CA PRO A 85 4.46 -8.14 0.74
C PRO A 85 4.78 -7.58 2.13
N VAL A 86 3.97 -6.60 2.60
CA VAL A 86 4.10 -6.02 3.94
C VAL A 86 3.81 -7.06 5.01
N THR A 87 2.72 -7.83 4.90
CA THR A 87 2.33 -8.84 5.89
C THR A 87 3.43 -9.89 6.08
N VAL A 88 3.97 -10.42 4.99
CA VAL A 88 5.12 -11.36 5.05
C VAL A 88 6.30 -10.71 5.78
N SER A 89 6.60 -9.45 5.43
CA SER A 89 7.76 -8.74 5.95
C SER A 89 7.63 -8.36 7.43
N VAL A 90 6.43 -7.95 7.86
CA VAL A 90 6.10 -7.68 9.27
C VAL A 90 6.27 -8.96 10.07
N ALA A 91 5.61 -10.05 9.65
CA ALA A 91 5.65 -11.33 10.34
C ALA A 91 7.09 -11.86 10.52
N CYS A 92 7.91 -11.76 9.47
CA CYS A 92 9.32 -12.13 9.53
C CYS A 92 10.14 -11.27 10.52
N SER A 93 9.72 -10.04 10.76
CA SER A 93 10.47 -9.05 11.54
C SER A 93 10.08 -8.97 13.01
N LEU A 94 8.94 -9.55 13.41
CA LEU A 94 8.38 -9.42 14.77
C LEU A 94 9.34 -9.85 15.89
N LYS A 95 10.19 -10.85 15.66
CA LYS A 95 11.13 -11.38 16.66
C LYS A 95 12.52 -10.74 16.60
N GLN A 96 12.71 -9.76 15.74
CA GLN A 96 14.01 -9.14 15.50
C GLN A 96 14.21 -7.93 16.43
N GLN A 97 15.40 -7.80 17.03
CA GLN A 97 15.72 -6.68 17.93
C GLN A 97 15.59 -5.32 17.24
N ASN A 98 15.95 -5.23 15.96
CA ASN A 98 15.72 -4.05 15.12
C ASN A 98 14.60 -4.33 14.12
N PHE A 99 13.36 -4.14 14.56
CA PHE A 99 12.17 -4.38 13.73
C PHE A 99 12.24 -3.61 12.40
N VAL A 100 12.46 -2.29 12.45
CA VAL A 100 12.44 -1.42 11.26
C VAL A 100 13.52 -1.80 10.26
N GLY A 101 14.75 -2.05 10.73
CA GLY A 101 15.86 -2.47 9.87
C GLY A 101 15.62 -3.83 9.22
N SER A 102 15.08 -4.79 9.99
CA SER A 102 14.73 -6.12 9.46
C SER A 102 13.56 -6.07 8.49
N PHE A 103 12.50 -5.30 8.80
CA PHE A 103 11.35 -5.10 7.93
C PHE A 103 11.76 -4.52 6.57
N LYS A 104 12.57 -3.44 6.56
CA LYS A 104 13.06 -2.84 5.32
C LYS A 104 13.88 -3.79 4.47
N ARG A 105 14.80 -4.54 5.10
CA ARG A 105 15.59 -5.56 4.40
C ARG A 105 14.68 -6.63 3.82
N MET A 106 13.71 -7.09 4.60
CA MET A 106 12.80 -8.15 4.20
C MET A 106 11.91 -7.74 3.02
N VAL A 107 11.30 -6.55 3.05
CA VAL A 107 10.52 -6.01 1.92
C VAL A 107 11.38 -5.98 0.65
N ARG A 108 12.61 -5.45 0.74
CA ARG A 108 13.52 -5.39 -0.41
C ARG A 108 13.88 -6.77 -0.92
N SER A 109 14.29 -7.68 -0.05
CA SER A 109 14.66 -9.04 -0.43
C SER A 109 13.50 -9.80 -1.06
N LEU A 110 12.28 -9.63 -0.55
CA LEU A 110 11.08 -10.26 -1.08
C LEU A 110 10.72 -9.74 -2.48
N LEU A 111 10.88 -8.44 -2.71
CA LEU A 111 10.62 -7.82 -4.01
C LEU A 111 11.71 -8.13 -5.05
N GLN A 112 12.92 -8.46 -4.61
CA GLN A 112 14.07 -8.74 -5.49
C GLN A 112 14.30 -10.23 -5.74
N VAL A 113 13.34 -11.09 -5.39
CA VAL A 113 13.42 -12.52 -5.69
C VAL A 113 13.38 -12.73 -7.20
N ASP A 114 14.43 -13.34 -7.75
CA ASP A 114 14.54 -13.78 -9.14
C ASP A 114 13.89 -15.17 -9.31
N ASP A 115 12.55 -15.23 -9.26
CA ASP A 115 11.77 -16.39 -9.68
C ASP A 115 10.85 -16.01 -10.85
N PRO A 116 11.23 -16.34 -12.11
CA PRO A 116 10.43 -16.01 -13.28
C PRO A 116 9.00 -16.58 -13.22
N LYS A 117 8.78 -17.73 -12.58
CA LYS A 117 7.42 -18.30 -12.44
C LYS A 117 6.54 -17.40 -11.58
N ASP A 118 7.14 -16.78 -10.57
CA ASP A 118 6.46 -15.92 -9.63
C ASP A 118 6.12 -14.56 -10.25
N THR A 119 7.08 -13.95 -10.96
CA THR A 119 6.83 -12.71 -11.71
C THR A 119 5.76 -12.92 -12.79
N VAL A 120 5.80 -14.04 -13.53
CA VAL A 120 4.80 -14.35 -14.56
C VAL A 120 3.40 -14.52 -13.95
N ALA A 121 3.28 -15.20 -12.80
CA ALA A 121 2.01 -15.35 -12.10
C ALA A 121 1.42 -13.98 -11.70
N LEU A 122 2.25 -13.08 -11.16
CA LEU A 122 1.83 -11.73 -10.85
C LEU A 122 1.41 -10.95 -12.10
N PHE A 123 2.19 -11.01 -13.18
CA PHE A 123 1.88 -10.38 -14.45
C PHE A 123 0.52 -10.81 -15.01
N GLU A 124 0.22 -12.11 -14.98
CA GLU A 124 -1.09 -12.62 -15.39
C GLU A 124 -2.21 -12.10 -14.48
N GLY A 125 -1.98 -12.08 -13.16
CA GLY A 125 -2.93 -11.52 -12.20
C GLY A 125 -3.23 -10.05 -12.44
N LEU A 126 -2.21 -9.25 -12.74
CA LEU A 126 -2.34 -7.83 -13.06
C LEU A 126 -3.15 -7.63 -14.35
N ARG A 127 -2.86 -8.42 -15.38
CA ARG A 127 -3.59 -8.38 -16.66
C ARG A 127 -5.06 -8.76 -16.49
N MET A 128 -5.36 -9.81 -15.73
CA MET A 128 -6.71 -10.38 -15.61
C MET A 128 -7.59 -9.63 -14.61
N TYR A 129 -7.04 -9.26 -13.45
CA TYR A 129 -7.85 -8.82 -12.30
C TYR A 129 -7.71 -7.34 -11.96
N CYS A 130 -6.66 -6.68 -12.45
CA CYS A 130 -6.42 -5.25 -12.25
C CYS A 130 -6.73 -4.41 -13.50
N GLY A 131 -6.92 -5.04 -14.66
CA GLY A 131 -7.13 -4.32 -15.93
C GLY A 131 -5.88 -3.61 -16.45
N GLU A 132 -4.69 -3.99 -15.97
CA GLU A 132 -3.41 -3.33 -16.31
C GLU A 132 -2.79 -3.87 -17.62
N GLY A 133 -3.50 -4.75 -18.33
CA GLY A 133 -3.04 -5.33 -19.60
C GLY A 133 -2.55 -4.31 -20.64
N PRO A 134 -3.31 -3.23 -20.94
CA PRO A 134 -2.87 -2.20 -21.88
C PRO A 134 -1.57 -1.51 -21.46
N VAL A 135 -1.39 -1.24 -20.16
CA VAL A 135 -0.22 -0.52 -19.62
C VAL A 135 1.02 -1.41 -19.67
N LEU A 136 0.86 -2.68 -19.35
CA LEU A 136 1.90 -3.68 -19.49
C LEU A 136 2.34 -3.79 -20.96
N ALA A 137 1.37 -3.80 -21.89
CA ALA A 137 1.64 -3.84 -23.33
C ALA A 137 2.33 -2.56 -23.85
N GLU A 138 1.89 -1.38 -23.44
CA GLU A 138 2.52 -0.09 -23.78
C GLU A 138 4.00 -0.03 -23.34
N ARG A 139 4.33 -0.70 -22.23
CA ARG A 139 5.71 -0.84 -21.73
C ARG A 139 6.50 -1.96 -22.40
N GLY A 140 5.90 -2.66 -23.36
CA GLY A 140 6.49 -3.81 -24.05
C GLY A 140 6.74 -5.00 -23.12
N LEU A 141 5.98 -5.14 -22.03
CA LEU A 141 6.12 -6.26 -21.11
C LEU A 141 5.33 -7.47 -21.62
N THR A 142 6.04 -8.56 -21.84
CA THR A 142 5.50 -9.87 -22.23
C THR A 142 6.05 -10.94 -21.29
N GLN A 143 5.39 -12.09 -21.20
CA GLN A 143 5.90 -13.22 -20.40
C GLN A 143 7.32 -13.60 -20.81
N SER A 144 7.60 -13.67 -22.12
CA SER A 144 8.93 -13.96 -22.64
C SER A 144 9.96 -12.94 -22.18
N ARG A 145 9.61 -11.65 -22.19
CA ARG A 145 10.50 -10.58 -21.73
C ARG A 145 10.77 -10.65 -20.23
N LEU A 146 9.75 -10.91 -19.41
CA LEU A 146 9.91 -11.09 -17.96
C LEU A 146 10.91 -12.20 -17.65
N ILE A 147 10.85 -13.31 -18.41
CA ILE A 147 11.76 -14.44 -18.25
C ILE A 147 13.17 -14.11 -18.75
N SER A 148 13.29 -13.52 -19.94
CA SER A 148 14.60 -13.25 -20.55
C SER A 148 15.39 -12.16 -19.84
N GLU A 149 14.71 -11.11 -19.38
CA GLU A 149 15.31 -9.98 -18.67
C GLU A 149 15.37 -10.21 -17.15
N ARG A 150 14.88 -11.35 -16.65
CA ARG A 150 14.81 -11.69 -15.22
C ARG A 150 14.17 -10.58 -14.38
N ILE A 151 13.06 -10.05 -14.90
CA ILE A 151 12.33 -8.98 -14.22
C ILE A 151 11.77 -9.56 -12.91
N THR A 152 12.11 -8.91 -11.80
CA THR A 152 11.65 -9.26 -10.46
C THR A 152 10.23 -8.71 -10.21
N VAL A 153 9.58 -9.22 -9.17
CA VAL A 153 8.29 -8.68 -8.70
C VAL A 153 8.40 -7.18 -8.38
N GLY A 154 9.50 -6.76 -7.74
CA GLY A 154 9.77 -5.37 -7.41
C GLY A 154 9.82 -4.46 -8.61
N GLU A 155 10.57 -4.85 -9.64
CA GLU A 155 10.68 -4.10 -10.90
C GLU A 155 9.34 -4.03 -11.63
N LEU A 156 8.57 -5.12 -11.66
CA LEU A 156 7.23 -5.13 -12.25
C LEU A 156 6.29 -4.15 -11.54
N LEU A 157 6.28 -4.14 -10.20
CA LEU A 157 5.48 -3.19 -9.41
C LEU A 157 5.97 -1.74 -9.59
N GLU A 158 7.28 -1.51 -9.69
CA GLU A 158 7.83 -0.19 -9.93
C GLU A 158 7.43 0.36 -11.31
N LEU A 159 7.44 -0.48 -12.34
CA LEU A 159 6.96 -0.13 -13.69
C LEU A 159 5.48 0.27 -13.68
N LEU A 160 4.66 -0.31 -12.79
CA LEU A 160 3.25 0.06 -12.64
C LEU A 160 3.00 1.30 -11.77
N SER A 161 3.97 1.69 -10.95
CA SER A 161 3.81 2.78 -9.97
C SER A 161 3.38 4.15 -10.55
N PRO A 162 3.67 4.53 -11.81
CA PRO A 162 3.15 5.79 -12.35
C PRO A 162 1.62 5.81 -12.50
N ARG A 163 0.99 4.65 -12.68
CA ARG A 163 -0.47 4.51 -12.82
C ARG A 163 -1.12 4.09 -11.50
N VAL A 164 -0.52 3.14 -10.80
CA VAL A 164 -0.93 2.69 -9.46
C VAL A 164 0.00 3.33 -8.43
N ARG A 165 -0.27 4.59 -8.10
CA ARG A 165 0.64 5.46 -7.32
C ARG A 165 0.98 4.90 -5.95
N GLU A 166 0.10 4.10 -5.37
CA GLU A 166 0.29 3.41 -4.09
C GLU A 166 1.53 2.53 -4.08
N LEU A 167 1.86 1.90 -5.21
CA LEU A 167 3.03 1.02 -5.34
C LEU A 167 4.35 1.79 -5.17
N GLY A 168 4.35 3.10 -5.49
CA GLY A 168 5.51 3.96 -5.30
C GLY A 168 5.93 4.06 -3.83
N PHE A 169 4.99 3.93 -2.90
CA PHE A 169 5.26 3.96 -1.46
C PHE A 169 5.87 2.66 -0.94
N LEU A 170 5.56 1.53 -1.56
CA LEU A 170 6.20 0.26 -1.23
C LEU A 170 7.62 0.18 -1.81
N THR A 171 7.78 0.60 -3.06
CA THR A 171 9.02 0.39 -3.84
C THR A 171 10.08 1.48 -3.62
N ARG A 172 9.68 2.76 -3.61
CA ARG A 172 10.62 3.90 -3.59
C ARG A 172 10.51 4.76 -2.34
N LYS A 173 9.30 4.96 -1.82
CA LYS A 173 9.01 5.90 -0.71
C LYS A 173 8.74 5.20 0.63
N LEU A 174 9.27 3.98 0.82
CA LEU A 174 9.04 3.22 2.06
C LEU A 174 9.55 3.96 3.31
N ASN A 175 10.65 4.71 3.19
CA ASN A 175 11.16 5.54 4.28
C ASN A 175 10.15 6.61 4.70
N THR A 176 9.50 7.28 3.74
CA THR A 176 8.45 8.26 4.02
C THR A 176 7.30 7.62 4.79
N VAL A 177 6.88 6.41 4.42
CA VAL A 177 5.81 5.69 5.15
C VAL A 177 6.24 5.39 6.59
N LEU A 178 7.49 4.98 6.80
CA LEU A 178 8.02 4.70 8.14
C LEU A 178 8.12 5.98 8.97
N GLU A 179 8.62 7.08 8.41
CA GLU A 179 8.68 8.39 9.06
C GLU A 179 7.29 8.86 9.50
N VAL A 180 6.29 8.75 8.63
CA VAL A 180 4.89 9.04 8.98
C VAL A 180 4.39 8.07 10.07
N GLY A 181 4.78 6.79 10.04
CA GLY A 181 4.49 5.83 11.10
C GLY A 181 5.08 6.24 12.46
N PHE A 182 6.31 6.74 12.49
CA PHE A 182 6.93 7.33 13.69
C PHE A 182 6.16 8.57 14.17
N SER A 183 5.74 9.46 13.26
CA SER A 183 4.90 10.62 13.59
C SER A 183 3.58 10.18 14.24
N ILE A 184 2.89 9.19 13.66
CA ILE A 184 1.64 8.64 14.19
C ILE A 184 1.84 8.13 15.62
N LYS A 185 2.86 7.28 15.85
CA LYS A 185 3.18 6.77 17.20
C LYS A 185 3.41 7.90 18.19
N THR A 186 4.25 8.87 17.81
CA THR A 186 4.59 10.01 18.66
C THR A 186 3.36 10.85 19.02
N PHE A 187 2.44 11.05 18.09
CA PHE A 187 1.21 11.82 18.37
C PHE A 187 0.24 11.05 19.26
N LEU A 188 0.10 9.73 19.07
CA LEU A 188 -0.74 8.89 19.93
C LEU A 188 -0.18 8.81 21.36
N GLU A 189 1.14 8.69 21.54
CA GLU A 189 1.80 8.71 22.85
C GLU A 189 1.64 10.05 23.58
N LYS A 190 1.46 11.15 22.84
CA LYS A 190 1.13 12.48 23.36
C LYS A 190 -0.35 12.67 23.70
N GLY A 191 -1.18 11.65 23.51
CA GLY A 191 -2.61 11.68 23.83
C GLY A 191 -3.48 12.40 22.81
N LEU A 192 -3.00 12.60 21.57
CA LEU A 192 -3.85 13.14 20.51
C LEU A 192 -4.90 12.11 20.07
N GLU A 193 -6.09 12.60 19.74
CA GLU A 193 -7.17 11.79 19.18
C GLU A 193 -6.75 11.15 17.85
N LEU A 194 -7.05 9.86 17.67
CA LEU A 194 -6.64 9.09 16.49
C LEU A 194 -7.05 9.77 15.18
N ASN A 195 -8.23 10.39 15.12
CA ASN A 195 -8.66 11.08 13.91
C ASN A 195 -7.71 12.23 13.57
N ASP A 196 -7.34 13.06 14.55
CA ASP A 196 -6.43 14.20 14.36
C ASP A 196 -5.03 13.75 13.95
N VAL A 197 -4.57 12.63 14.53
CA VAL A 197 -3.30 12.00 14.14
C VAL A 197 -3.34 11.55 12.68
N LEU A 198 -4.41 10.89 12.24
CA LEU A 198 -4.56 10.43 10.86
C LEU A 198 -4.68 11.58 9.86
N VAL A 199 -5.29 12.70 10.24
CA VAL A 199 -5.26 13.92 9.42
C VAL A 199 -3.83 14.40 9.19
N ARG A 200 -3.08 14.54 10.28
CA ARG A 200 -1.71 15.08 10.26
C ARG A 200 -0.81 14.18 9.40
N ALA A 201 -0.91 12.86 9.61
CA ALA A 201 -0.22 11.86 8.81
C ALA A 201 -0.61 11.92 7.32
N TYR A 202 -1.90 12.08 7.00
CA TYR A 202 -2.34 12.25 5.62
C TYR A 202 -1.76 13.51 4.97
N VAL A 203 -1.72 14.62 5.70
CA VAL A 203 -1.11 15.88 5.24
C VAL A 203 0.39 15.71 5.02
N GLU A 204 1.11 14.99 5.89
CA GLU A 204 2.53 14.68 5.69
C GLU A 204 2.77 13.89 4.39
N LEU A 205 1.95 12.87 4.11
CA LEU A 205 2.01 12.13 2.84
C LEU A 205 1.67 13.03 1.63
N ALA A 206 0.67 13.90 1.76
CA ALA A 206 0.26 14.82 0.71
C ALA A 206 1.33 15.89 0.41
N LYS A 207 2.04 16.38 1.43
CA LYS A 207 3.19 17.28 1.27
C LYS A 207 4.29 16.65 0.41
N VAL A 208 4.61 15.38 0.65
CA VAL A 208 5.62 14.66 -0.12
C VAL A 208 5.20 14.42 -1.57
N GLU A 209 3.91 14.18 -1.82
CA GLU A 209 3.45 13.89 -3.19
C GLU A 209 3.12 15.11 -4.03
N VAL A 210 2.57 16.15 -3.42
CA VAL A 210 2.01 17.30 -4.15
C VAL A 210 2.81 18.56 -3.88
N GLY A 211 3.45 18.68 -2.71
CA GLY A 211 4.08 19.91 -2.24
C GLY A 211 3.02 20.95 -1.90
N GLU A 212 2.98 22.06 -2.64
CA GLU A 212 1.94 23.08 -2.51
C GLU A 212 0.58 22.54 -2.97
N PRO A 213 -0.53 22.84 -2.25
CA PRO A 213 -0.66 23.84 -1.18
C PRO A 213 -0.41 23.32 0.24
N PHE A 214 -0.02 22.05 0.40
CA PHE A 214 0.13 21.44 1.72
C PHE A 214 1.38 21.93 2.44
N SER A 215 2.47 22.21 1.71
CA SER A 215 3.73 22.69 2.28
C SER A 215 3.60 24.01 3.03
N GLY A 216 2.71 24.91 2.59
CA GLY A 216 2.40 26.18 3.27
C GLY A 216 1.56 26.06 4.55
N LEU A 217 1.07 24.87 4.90
CA LEU A 217 0.25 24.67 6.11
C LEU A 217 1.11 24.69 7.37
N LYS A 218 0.95 25.75 8.17
CA LYS A 218 1.53 25.88 9.52
C LYS A 218 0.80 25.01 10.54
N GLU A 219 -0.52 24.94 10.43
CA GLU A 219 -1.38 24.13 11.29
C GLU A 219 -2.43 23.38 10.47
N VAL A 220 -2.99 22.33 11.07
CA VAL A 220 -4.04 21.52 10.46
C VAL A 220 -5.39 22.16 10.75
N GLU A 221 -5.79 23.10 9.90
CA GLU A 221 -7.11 23.73 9.96
C GLU A 221 -8.09 23.04 8.99
N GLN A 222 -9.19 22.51 9.53
CA GLN A 222 -10.17 21.73 8.77
C GLN A 222 -10.76 22.49 7.58
N ARG A 223 -11.05 23.78 7.75
CA ARG A 223 -11.59 24.63 6.70
C ARG A 223 -10.60 24.79 5.54
N VAL A 224 -9.34 25.02 5.85
CA VAL A 224 -8.27 25.18 4.85
C VAL A 224 -8.08 23.87 4.09
N LEU A 225 -8.07 22.72 4.78
CA LEU A 225 -7.98 21.41 4.12
C LEU A 225 -9.14 21.14 3.16
N TYR A 226 -10.36 21.57 3.52
CA TYR A 226 -11.52 21.44 2.64
C TYR A 226 -11.42 22.32 1.40
N GLU A 227 -10.93 23.55 1.54
CA GLU A 227 -10.70 24.46 0.42
C GLU A 227 -9.63 23.92 -0.52
N ILE A 228 -8.55 23.35 0.03
CA ILE A 228 -7.50 22.66 -0.73
C ILE A 228 -8.08 21.45 -1.49
N ASP A 229 -8.85 20.58 -0.84
CA ASP A 229 -9.45 19.41 -1.49
C ASP A 229 -10.37 19.82 -2.64
N ARG A 230 -11.23 20.83 -2.45
CA ARG A 230 -12.09 21.35 -3.51
C ARG A 230 -11.29 21.87 -4.71
N GLU A 231 -10.18 22.54 -4.48
CA GLU A 231 -9.34 23.08 -5.55
C GLU A 231 -8.59 21.98 -6.30
N LEU A 232 -8.06 20.98 -5.59
CA LEU A 232 -7.45 19.80 -6.21
C LEU A 232 -8.47 19.04 -7.07
N ILE A 233 -9.71 18.90 -6.60
CA ILE A 233 -10.82 18.29 -7.34
C ILE A 233 -11.10 19.05 -8.63
N LYS A 234 -11.21 20.37 -8.60
CA LYS A 234 -11.41 21.19 -9.82
C LYS A 234 -10.30 20.98 -10.84
N ARG A 235 -9.08 20.69 -10.38
CA ARG A 235 -7.90 20.39 -11.22
C ARG A 235 -7.79 18.92 -11.62
N GLY A 236 -8.77 18.08 -11.28
CA GLY A 236 -8.75 16.65 -11.57
C GLY A 236 -7.71 15.85 -10.78
N ARG A 237 -7.12 16.42 -9.73
CA ARG A 237 -6.14 15.75 -8.87
C ARG A 237 -6.84 14.99 -7.76
N ASP A 238 -6.82 13.66 -7.84
CA ASP A 238 -7.37 12.76 -6.82
C ASP A 238 -6.24 12.22 -5.94
N LEU A 239 -6.35 12.45 -4.63
CA LEU A 239 -5.38 11.96 -3.63
C LEU A 239 -5.88 10.73 -2.86
N SER A 240 -6.93 10.06 -3.36
CA SER A 240 -7.48 8.85 -2.73
C SER A 240 -6.48 7.70 -2.64
N TYR A 241 -5.48 7.67 -3.53
CA TYR A 241 -4.41 6.67 -3.49
C TYR A 241 -3.57 6.76 -2.21
N LEU A 242 -3.57 7.90 -1.50
CA LEU A 242 -2.85 8.05 -0.22
C LEU A 242 -3.47 7.26 0.94
N VAL A 243 -4.67 6.71 0.77
CA VAL A 243 -5.31 5.86 1.80
C VAL A 243 -4.50 4.60 2.09
N VAL A 244 -3.93 3.96 1.07
CA VAL A 244 -3.11 2.74 1.23
C VAL A 244 -1.81 3.01 2.01
N PRO A 245 -0.96 3.99 1.65
CA PRO A 245 0.23 4.30 2.43
C PRO A 245 -0.09 4.87 3.81
N LEU A 246 -1.21 5.58 4.01
CA LEU A 246 -1.66 5.99 5.34
C LEU A 246 -1.98 4.78 6.22
N ALA A 247 -2.75 3.81 5.69
CA ALA A 247 -3.08 2.59 6.40
C ALA A 247 -1.82 1.75 6.70
N LEU A 248 -0.85 1.74 5.79
CA LEU A 248 0.45 1.11 6.01
C LEU A 248 1.24 1.81 7.13
N ALA A 249 1.31 3.15 7.12
CA ALA A 249 1.98 3.92 8.17
C ALA A 249 1.35 3.67 9.55
N LEU A 250 0.01 3.66 9.61
CA LEU A 250 -0.73 3.32 10.83
C LEU A 250 -0.40 1.91 11.31
N LEU A 251 -0.41 0.91 10.42
CA LEU A 251 -0.02 -0.46 10.77
C LEU A 251 1.40 -0.51 11.35
N LEU A 252 2.35 0.16 10.69
CA LEU A 252 3.76 0.14 11.11
C LEU A 252 3.99 0.90 12.43
N SER A 253 3.18 1.90 12.75
CA SER A 253 3.27 2.64 14.02
C SER A 253 3.06 1.76 15.27
N TYR A 254 2.44 0.58 15.13
CA TYR A 254 2.28 -0.38 16.22
C TYR A 254 3.55 -1.20 16.50
N TYR A 255 4.51 -1.21 15.58
CA TYR A 255 5.72 -2.04 15.66
C TYR A 255 7.03 -1.25 15.74
N ILE A 256 6.98 0.00 15.28
CA ILE A 256 7.99 1.03 15.52
C ILE A 256 7.95 1.43 16.99
#